data_AF-A0A2U1C490-F1
#
_entry.id   AF-A0A2U1C490-F1
#
_cell.length_a   1.000
_cell.length_b   1.000
_cell.length_c   1.000
_cell.angle_alpha   90.00
_cell.angle_beta   90.00
_cell.angle_gamma   90.00
#
_symmetry.space_group_name_H-M   'P 1'
#
loop_
_entity.id
_entity.type
_entity.pdbx_description
1 polymer ?
#
loop_
_entity_poly.entity_id
_entity_poly.type
_entity_poly.pdbx_seq_one_letter_code
_entity_poly.pdbx_strand_id
1 'polypeptide(L)'
;MPFDPVQAQHWFERAYLLGNPLAAAGLAWCQMDGCGGTPNPELARTWIDRLRKVAPGRAIYLEWALNTQLAALEIAQPGPLHQTPPNAPIRFRDLLLRAAQAGDSNALNELGLENLATGRFDLALRQFQAAARQSDAAANNARLLTERIKLAKKPPGAGSQTASAWWLQARRYHRGEGVPANFTEAMRLYQLAAAHGSREARHMLELISSRPGPQGGIDIAWMQQLAMMETGPDGTLLPSTSPARSPLFGRDPTPLYDFLPKHWRTAQHAAVAPGEGENP
;
A
#
# COMPACT_ATOMS: atom_id res chain seq x y z
N MET A 1 22.22 -4.98 -12.36
CA MET A 1 22.77 -6.02 -11.48
C MET A 1 21.63 -6.98 -11.13
N PRO A 2 21.77 -8.29 -11.35
CA PRO A 2 20.79 -9.26 -10.88
C PRO A 2 20.74 -9.27 -9.35
N PHE A 3 19.57 -9.52 -8.79
CA PHE A 3 19.36 -9.67 -7.35
C PHE A 3 19.95 -11.01 -6.89
N ASP A 4 20.96 -10.96 -6.02
CA ASP A 4 21.62 -12.14 -5.44
C ASP A 4 21.60 -12.05 -3.90
N PRO A 5 20.65 -12.73 -3.24
CA PRO A 5 20.53 -12.66 -1.79
C PRO A 5 21.67 -13.39 -1.07
N VAL A 6 22.30 -14.40 -1.69
CA VAL A 6 23.48 -15.08 -1.13
C VAL A 6 24.65 -14.11 -1.04
N GLN A 7 24.87 -13.33 -2.10
CA GLN A 7 25.88 -12.30 -2.12
C GLN A 7 25.58 -11.19 -1.11
N ALA A 8 24.31 -10.80 -0.94
CA ALA A 8 23.91 -9.82 0.08
C ALA A 8 24.28 -10.31 1.49
N GLN A 9 24.01 -11.57 1.81
CA GLN A 9 24.40 -12.16 3.10
C GLN A 9 25.93 -12.09 3.31
N HIS A 10 26.71 -12.48 2.30
CA HIS A 10 28.18 -12.41 2.38
C HIS A 10 28.69 -10.99 2.70
N TRP A 11 28.09 -9.97 2.08
CA TRP A 11 28.45 -8.58 2.37
C TRP A 11 28.05 -8.13 3.77
N PHE A 12 26.90 -8.57 4.29
CA PHE A 12 26.52 -8.29 5.67
C PHE A 12 27.44 -8.97 6.68
N GLU A 13 27.87 -10.21 6.43
CA GLU A 13 28.84 -10.93 7.27
C GLU A 13 30.17 -10.18 7.30
N ARG A 14 30.67 -9.77 6.14
CA ARG A 14 31.91 -8.98 6.05
C ARG A 14 31.78 -7.62 6.76
N ALA A 15 30.66 -6.93 6.58
CA ALA A 15 30.41 -5.65 7.26
C ALA A 15 30.38 -5.84 8.78
N TYR A 16 29.80 -6.93 9.28
CA TYR A 16 29.78 -7.26 10.70
C TYR A 16 31.18 -7.52 11.25
N LEU A 17 32.00 -8.30 10.54
CA LEU A 17 33.40 -8.55 10.91
C LEU A 17 34.25 -7.27 10.94
N LEU A 18 33.93 -6.31 10.09
CA LEU A 18 34.56 -4.98 10.06
C LEU A 18 33.97 -4.00 11.09
N GLY A 19 33.06 -4.46 11.96
CA GLY A 19 32.49 -3.65 13.03
C GLY A 19 31.38 -2.69 12.61
N ASN A 20 30.77 -2.88 11.42
CA ASN A 20 29.62 -2.07 11.04
C ASN A 20 28.44 -2.37 11.97
N PRO A 21 27.94 -1.36 12.72
CA PRO A 21 27.00 -1.60 13.80
C PRO A 21 25.57 -1.92 13.29
N LEU A 22 25.26 -1.65 12.01
CA LEU A 22 23.98 -1.98 11.37
C LEU A 22 24.01 -3.30 10.59
N ALA A 23 25.17 -3.95 10.44
CA ALA A 23 25.28 -5.22 9.71
C ALA A 23 24.40 -6.31 10.33
N ALA A 24 24.18 -6.27 11.65
CA ALA A 24 23.27 -7.17 12.35
C ALA A 24 21.82 -7.10 11.83
N ALA A 25 21.37 -5.95 11.31
CA ALA A 25 20.04 -5.84 10.70
C ALA A 25 19.95 -6.64 9.38
N GLY A 26 21.00 -6.55 8.55
CA GLY A 26 21.14 -7.32 7.32
C GLY A 26 21.14 -8.82 7.57
N LEU A 27 21.93 -9.25 8.56
CA LEU A 27 22.00 -10.65 8.96
C LEU A 27 20.68 -11.15 9.54
N ALA A 28 20.02 -10.38 10.40
CA ALA A 28 18.69 -10.71 10.91
C ALA A 28 17.68 -10.91 9.77
N TRP A 29 17.60 -9.95 8.85
CA TRP A 29 16.71 -10.05 7.68
C TRP A 29 17.02 -11.29 6.85
N CYS A 30 18.30 -11.56 6.57
CA CYS A 30 18.67 -12.73 5.78
C CYS A 30 18.29 -14.06 6.44
N GLN A 31 18.32 -14.14 7.77
CA GLN A 31 17.82 -15.32 8.48
C GLN A 31 16.29 -15.42 8.49
N MET A 32 15.56 -14.30 8.34
CA MET A 32 14.09 -14.31 8.20
C MET A 32 13.64 -14.69 6.79
N ASP A 33 14.34 -14.18 5.78
CA ASP A 33 14.00 -14.31 4.36
C ASP A 33 14.60 -15.58 3.72
N GLY A 34 15.72 -16.06 4.24
CA GLY A 34 16.44 -17.22 3.70
C GLY A 34 17.40 -16.85 2.57
N CYS A 35 18.25 -15.85 2.78
CA CYS A 35 19.16 -15.33 1.73
C CYS A 35 20.10 -16.40 1.14
N GLY A 36 20.72 -17.23 1.98
CA GLY A 36 21.69 -18.26 1.62
C GLY A 36 21.25 -19.68 1.95
N GLY A 37 19.96 -19.89 2.22
CA GLY A 37 19.43 -21.16 2.70
C GLY A 37 18.00 -21.03 3.20
N THR A 38 17.52 -22.02 3.94
CA THR A 38 16.18 -21.95 4.54
C THR A 38 16.15 -20.88 5.65
N PRO A 39 15.05 -20.12 5.81
CA PRO A 39 14.86 -19.23 6.95
C PRO A 39 15.17 -19.90 8.30
N ASN A 40 15.87 -19.19 9.17
CA ASN A 40 16.25 -19.63 10.51
C ASN A 40 15.81 -18.58 11.55
N PRO A 41 14.60 -18.72 12.12
CA PRO A 41 14.04 -17.79 13.10
C PRO A 41 14.90 -17.60 14.36
N GLU A 42 15.54 -18.67 14.86
CA GLU A 42 16.36 -18.61 16.07
C GLU A 42 17.64 -17.80 15.85
N LEU A 43 18.28 -17.99 14.69
CA LEU A 43 19.44 -17.18 14.33
C LEU A 43 19.04 -15.73 14.04
N ALA A 44 17.86 -15.50 13.45
CA ALA A 44 17.30 -14.15 13.29
C ALA A 44 17.14 -13.44 14.64
N ARG A 45 16.57 -14.10 15.66
CA ARG A 45 16.45 -13.55 17.04
C ARG A 45 17.82 -13.17 17.61
N THR A 46 18.82 -14.01 17.42
CA THR A 46 20.20 -13.74 17.87
C THR A 46 20.77 -12.45 17.26
N TRP A 47 20.53 -12.24 15.96
CA TRP A 47 20.97 -11.02 15.27
C TRP A 47 20.16 -9.78 15.67
N ILE A 48 18.84 -9.94 15.89
CA ILE A 48 17.97 -8.87 16.39
C ILE A 48 18.44 -8.39 17.78
N ASP A 49 18.82 -9.31 18.67
CA ASP A 49 19.32 -8.94 20.01
C ASP A 49 20.65 -8.19 19.95
N ARG A 50 21.52 -8.52 19.00
CA ARG A 50 22.74 -7.74 18.73
C ARG A 50 22.40 -6.34 18.22
N LEU A 51 21.47 -6.25 17.26
CA LEU A 51 21.02 -4.98 16.69
C LEU A 51 20.40 -4.05 17.74
N ARG A 52 19.72 -4.60 18.74
CA ARG A 52 19.00 -3.84 19.77
C ARG A 52 19.88 -2.83 20.52
N LYS A 53 21.19 -3.09 20.61
CA LYS A 53 22.16 -2.19 21.25
C LYS A 53 22.47 -0.93 20.44
N VAL A 54 22.28 -0.99 19.13
CA VAL A 54 22.64 0.08 18.17
C VAL A 54 21.39 0.76 17.64
N ALA A 55 20.40 -0.03 17.24
CA ALA A 55 19.17 0.43 16.61
C ALA A 55 17.96 -0.25 17.28
N PRO A 56 17.60 0.15 18.52
CA PRO A 56 16.53 -0.49 19.29
C PRO A 56 15.18 -0.46 18.57
N GLY A 57 14.83 0.65 17.90
CA GLY A 57 13.60 0.74 17.12
C GLY A 57 13.55 -0.28 15.98
N ARG A 58 14.61 -0.38 15.17
CA ARG A 58 14.70 -1.37 14.09
C ARG A 58 14.68 -2.80 14.61
N ALA A 59 15.36 -3.07 15.73
CA ALA A 59 15.35 -4.40 16.35
C ALA A 59 13.93 -4.82 16.78
N ILE A 60 13.18 -3.92 17.43
CA ILE A 60 11.78 -4.19 17.80
C ILE A 60 10.90 -4.37 16.56
N TYR A 61 11.13 -3.59 15.50
CA TYR A 61 10.41 -3.75 14.24
C TYR A 61 10.68 -5.11 13.57
N LEU A 62 11.94 -5.55 13.52
CA LEU A 62 12.29 -6.87 12.99
C LEU A 62 11.74 -8.01 13.86
N GLU A 63 11.67 -7.83 15.17
CA GLU A 63 11.01 -8.76 16.09
C GLU A 63 9.51 -8.89 15.78
N TRP A 64 8.83 -7.75 15.55
CA TRP A 64 7.44 -7.74 15.09
C TRP A 64 7.27 -8.47 13.75
N ALA A 65 8.14 -8.18 12.78
CA ALA A 65 8.07 -8.76 11.45
C ALA A 65 8.27 -10.29 11.49
N LEU A 66 9.26 -10.76 12.26
CA LEU A 66 9.51 -12.19 12.45
C LEU A 66 8.31 -12.89 13.11
N ASN A 67 7.78 -12.35 14.20
CA ASN A 67 6.62 -12.95 14.88
C ASN A 67 5.40 -12.98 13.96
N THR A 68 5.21 -11.95 13.14
CA THR A 68 4.11 -11.89 12.15
C THR A 68 4.27 -12.97 11.07
N GLN A 69 5.49 -13.18 10.56
CA GLN A 69 5.80 -14.23 9.59
C GLN A 69 5.55 -15.64 10.17
N LEU A 70 6.02 -15.90 11.39
CA LEU A 70 5.83 -17.19 12.07
C LEU A 70 4.35 -17.48 12.32
N ALA A 71 3.60 -16.49 12.82
CA ALA A 71 2.18 -16.64 13.06
C ALA A 71 1.37 -16.88 11.78
N ALA A 72 1.84 -16.38 10.62
CA ALA A 72 1.20 -16.68 9.33
C ALA A 72 1.40 -18.14 8.91
N LEU A 73 2.56 -18.74 9.24
CA LEU A 73 2.84 -20.16 8.98
C LEU A 73 2.00 -21.09 9.86
N GLU A 74 1.70 -20.69 11.10
CA GLU A 74 0.85 -21.47 12.02
C GLU A 74 -0.60 -21.60 11.55
N ILE A 75 -1.10 -20.63 10.79
CA ILE A 75 -2.50 -20.57 10.31
C ILE A 75 -2.64 -21.18 8.92
N ALA A 76 -1.54 -21.37 8.20
CA ALA A 76 -1.52 -21.90 6.86
C ALA A 76 -2.01 -23.37 6.82
N GLN A 77 -3.33 -23.54 6.72
CA GLN A 77 -3.90 -24.56 5.83
C GLN A 77 -3.38 -24.30 4.41
N PRO A 78 -3.19 -25.33 3.58
CA PRO A 78 -2.49 -25.21 2.30
C PRO A 78 -3.24 -24.24 1.37
N GLY A 79 -2.66 -23.07 1.14
CA GLY A 79 -3.15 -22.01 0.26
C GLY A 79 -2.05 -20.97 -0.02
N PRO A 80 -2.08 -20.26 -1.17
CA PRO A 80 -0.94 -19.47 -1.61
C PRO A 80 -0.61 -18.28 -0.69
N LEU A 81 0.69 -18.10 -0.42
CA LEU A 81 1.35 -17.24 0.58
C LEU A 81 1.19 -15.72 0.41
N HIS A 82 0.27 -15.23 -0.41
CA HIS A 82 0.14 -13.80 -0.73
C HIS A 82 -1.31 -13.37 -0.71
N GLN A 83 -1.88 -13.25 0.49
CA GLN A 83 -3.05 -12.42 0.79
C GLN A 83 -3.33 -12.51 2.30
N THR A 84 -2.71 -11.63 3.10
CA THR A 84 -3.35 -11.24 4.36
C THR A 84 -4.62 -10.49 4.00
N PRO A 85 -5.81 -10.90 4.49
CA PRO A 85 -7.04 -10.19 4.19
C PRO A 85 -6.93 -8.73 4.64
N PRO A 86 -7.45 -7.76 3.86
CA PRO A 86 -7.22 -6.33 4.07
C PRO A 86 -7.75 -5.78 5.42
N ASN A 87 -8.51 -6.57 6.18
CA ASN A 87 -9.11 -6.21 7.47
C ASN A 87 -8.61 -7.04 8.68
N ALA A 88 -7.55 -7.83 8.55
CA ALA A 88 -6.99 -8.53 9.71
C ALA A 88 -6.38 -7.52 10.71
N PRO A 89 -6.67 -7.62 12.02
CA PRO A 89 -6.03 -6.76 13.01
C PRO A 89 -4.52 -6.98 12.98
N ILE A 90 -3.75 -5.89 13.12
CA ILE A 90 -2.29 -6.00 13.19
C ILE A 90 -1.93 -6.85 14.41
N ARG A 91 -1.29 -7.99 14.14
CA ARG A 91 -0.76 -8.85 15.19
C ARG A 91 0.43 -8.18 15.86
N PHE A 92 0.59 -8.45 17.15
CA PHE A 92 1.70 -7.94 17.96
C PHE A 92 1.84 -6.41 17.91
N ARG A 93 0.70 -5.69 17.87
CA ARG A 93 0.64 -4.23 17.75
C ARG A 93 1.46 -3.47 18.80
N ASP A 94 1.61 -4.01 20.00
CA ASP A 94 2.47 -3.45 21.06
C ASP A 94 3.93 -3.27 20.58
N LEU A 95 4.47 -4.24 19.85
CA LEU A 95 5.83 -4.16 19.30
C LEU A 95 5.94 -3.01 18.29
N LEU A 96 4.95 -2.82 17.40
CA LEU A 96 4.95 -1.70 16.47
C LEU A 96 4.87 -0.34 17.18
N LEU A 97 4.04 -0.22 18.21
CA LEU A 97 3.96 1.00 19.01
C LEU A 97 5.31 1.33 19.65
N ARG A 98 5.97 0.34 20.25
CA ARG A 98 7.28 0.50 20.88
C ARG A 98 8.38 0.80 19.86
N ALA A 99 8.37 0.15 18.71
CA ALA A 99 9.30 0.43 17.61
C ALA A 99 9.13 1.86 17.08
N ALA A 100 7.88 2.29 16.88
CA ALA A 100 7.55 3.64 16.44
C ALA A 100 7.94 4.69 17.50
N GLN A 101 7.71 4.41 18.79
CA GLN A 101 8.16 5.28 19.89
C GLN A 101 9.68 5.39 19.96
N ALA A 102 10.40 4.31 19.59
CA ALA A 102 11.85 4.31 19.42
C ALA A 102 12.33 4.93 18.09
N GLY A 103 11.43 5.52 17.30
CA GLY A 103 11.74 6.28 16.09
C GLY A 103 11.88 5.46 14.81
N ASP A 104 11.45 4.19 14.78
CA ASP A 104 11.53 3.37 13.57
C ASP A 104 10.52 3.82 12.50
N SER A 105 11.03 4.17 11.31
CA SER A 105 10.21 4.68 10.21
C SER A 105 9.31 3.61 9.58
N ASN A 106 9.76 2.34 9.55
CA ASN A 106 8.95 1.25 9.00
C ASN A 106 7.75 0.98 9.93
N ALA A 107 7.98 0.97 11.25
CA ALA A 107 6.91 0.83 12.23
C ALA A 107 5.89 1.98 12.17
N LEU A 108 6.37 3.22 12.03
CA LEU A 108 5.50 4.39 11.82
C LEU A 108 4.68 4.26 10.53
N ASN A 109 5.28 3.76 9.45
CA ASN A 109 4.57 3.52 8.20
C ASN A 109 3.49 2.43 8.35
N GLU A 110 3.78 1.32 9.03
CA GLU A 110 2.78 0.27 9.31
C GLU A 110 1.59 0.78 10.12
N LEU A 111 1.85 1.56 11.19
CA LEU A 111 0.77 2.18 11.96
C LEU A 111 -0.02 3.18 11.13
N GLY A 112 0.64 3.89 10.20
CA GLY A 112 -0.01 4.76 9.23
C GLY A 112 -0.97 3.99 8.31
N LEU A 113 -0.54 2.83 7.80
CA LEU A 113 -1.35 1.93 6.99
C LEU A 113 -2.54 1.36 7.79
N GLU A 114 -2.33 1.03 9.06
CA GLU A 114 -3.41 0.63 9.98
C GLU A 114 -4.48 1.71 10.13
N ASN A 115 -4.05 2.94 10.42
CA ASN A 115 -4.95 4.07 10.60
C ASN A 115 -5.66 4.43 9.28
N LEU A 116 -4.98 4.27 8.15
CA LEU A 116 -5.58 4.42 6.83
C LEU A 116 -6.70 3.39 6.61
N ALA A 117 -6.46 2.12 6.91
CA ALA A 117 -7.44 1.04 6.76
C ALA A 117 -8.66 1.23 7.65
N THR A 118 -8.47 1.82 8.84
CA THR A 118 -9.54 2.12 9.81
C THR A 118 -10.19 3.51 9.60
N GLY A 119 -9.85 4.23 8.53
CA GLY A 119 -10.44 5.53 8.19
C GLY A 119 -9.96 6.72 9.02
N ARG A 120 -8.94 6.53 9.88
CA ARG A 120 -8.35 7.56 10.74
C ARG A 120 -7.32 8.38 9.97
N PHE A 121 -7.75 9.09 8.93
CA PHE A 121 -6.87 9.74 7.95
C PHE A 121 -5.91 10.78 8.54
N ASP A 122 -6.35 11.57 9.52
CA ASP A 122 -5.47 12.58 10.15
C ASP A 122 -4.34 11.94 10.99
N LEU A 123 -4.61 10.80 11.62
CA LEU A 123 -3.59 10.02 12.34
C LEU A 123 -2.62 9.35 11.37
N ALA A 124 -3.17 8.71 10.33
CA ALA A 124 -2.38 8.08 9.27
C ALA A 124 -1.44 9.08 8.60
N LEU A 125 -1.93 10.28 8.26
CA LEU A 125 -1.14 11.32 7.62
C LEU A 125 0.02 11.77 8.52
N ARG A 126 -0.24 12.00 9.81
CA ARG A 126 0.82 12.38 10.77
C ARG A 126 1.91 11.31 10.87
N GLN A 127 1.53 10.03 10.88
CA GLN A 127 2.49 8.93 10.96
C GLN A 127 3.31 8.78 9.68
N PHE A 128 2.67 8.88 8.51
CA PHE A 128 3.39 8.89 7.24
C PHE A 128 4.37 10.06 7.14
N GLN A 129 3.95 11.27 7.55
CA GLN A 129 4.82 12.45 7.57
C GLN A 129 6.01 12.28 8.54
N ALA A 130 5.81 11.66 9.70
CA ALA A 130 6.88 11.38 10.66
C ALA A 130 7.92 10.40 10.07
N ALA A 131 7.47 9.39 9.32
CA ALA A 131 8.35 8.42 8.67
C ALA A 131 8.99 8.90 7.36
N ALA A 132 8.40 9.91 6.69
CA ALA A 132 8.75 10.34 5.33
C ALA A 132 10.21 10.79 5.14
N ARG A 133 10.92 11.17 6.20
CA ARG A 133 12.34 11.54 6.10
C ARG A 133 13.25 10.35 5.80
N GLN A 134 12.87 9.16 6.25
CA GLN A 134 13.67 7.94 6.17
C GLN A 134 13.06 6.92 5.19
N SER A 135 11.72 6.80 5.19
CA SER A 135 10.96 5.89 4.34
C SER A 135 10.41 6.59 3.08
N ASP A 136 10.78 6.10 1.90
CA ASP A 136 10.25 6.63 0.63
C ASP A 136 8.80 6.19 0.42
N ALA A 137 8.45 4.98 0.86
CA ALA A 137 7.07 4.52 0.87
C ALA A 137 6.19 5.43 1.74
N ALA A 138 6.63 5.79 2.94
CA ALA A 138 5.88 6.71 3.80
C ALA A 138 5.76 8.12 3.20
N ALA A 139 6.81 8.62 2.55
CA ALA A 139 6.75 9.89 1.83
C ALA A 139 5.73 9.84 0.68
N ASN A 140 5.66 8.73 -0.05
CA ASN A 140 4.64 8.52 -1.07
C ASN A 140 3.24 8.44 -0.46
N ASN A 141 3.05 7.64 0.59
CA ASN A 141 1.79 7.47 1.29
C ASN A 141 1.26 8.82 1.83
N ALA A 142 2.12 9.66 2.40
CA ALA A 142 1.76 11.00 2.87
C ALA A 142 1.26 11.89 1.72
N ARG A 143 1.94 11.88 0.56
CA ARG A 143 1.52 12.64 -0.64
C ARG A 143 0.15 12.17 -1.13
N LEU A 144 -0.03 10.85 -1.29
CA LEU A 144 -1.30 10.27 -1.74
C LEU A 144 -2.46 10.58 -0.78
N LEU A 145 -2.23 10.43 0.53
CA LEU A 145 -3.26 10.71 1.52
C LEU A 145 -3.59 12.21 1.62
N THR A 146 -2.58 13.07 1.46
CA THR A 146 -2.80 14.53 1.40
C THR A 146 -3.71 14.89 0.24
N GLU A 147 -3.44 14.37 -0.96
CA GLU A 147 -4.29 14.63 -2.12
C GLU A 147 -5.69 14.06 -1.94
N ARG A 148 -5.82 12.86 -1.36
CA ARG A 148 -7.13 12.28 -1.01
C ARG A 148 -7.91 13.18 -0.04
N ILE A 149 -7.27 13.69 1.01
CA ILE A 149 -7.91 14.58 1.98
C ILE A 149 -8.29 15.92 1.33
N LYS A 150 -7.43 16.50 0.49
CA LYS A 150 -7.73 17.74 -0.24
C LYS A 150 -8.93 17.57 -1.16
N LEU A 151 -8.99 16.47 -1.91
CA LEU A 151 -10.09 16.17 -2.82
C LEU A 151 -11.40 15.90 -2.08
N ALA A 152 -11.35 15.29 -0.90
CA ALA A 152 -12.51 15.09 -0.03
C ALA A 152 -12.99 16.41 0.62
N LYS A 153 -12.07 17.32 0.94
CA LYS A 153 -12.38 18.64 1.53
C LYS A 153 -12.82 19.67 0.49
N LYS A 154 -12.52 19.46 -0.80
CA LYS A 154 -12.98 20.34 -1.86
C LYS A 154 -14.52 20.21 -1.95
N PRO A 155 -15.30 21.25 -1.59
CA PRO A 155 -16.73 21.22 -1.83
C PRO A 155 -16.97 21.01 -3.33
N PRO A 156 -18.01 20.27 -3.75
CA PRO A 156 -18.40 20.24 -5.16
C PRO A 156 -18.47 21.70 -5.64
N GLY A 157 -17.61 22.03 -6.62
CA GLY A 157 -17.14 23.39 -6.84
C GLY A 157 -18.26 24.39 -7.11
N ALA A 158 -18.21 25.51 -6.37
CA ALA A 158 -18.90 26.77 -6.62
C ALA A 158 -18.39 27.47 -7.89
N GLY A 159 -18.59 26.82 -9.04
CA GLY A 159 -18.27 27.34 -10.36
C GLY A 159 -18.81 26.40 -11.42
N SER A 160 -20.07 26.64 -11.84
CA SER A 160 -20.82 25.93 -12.90
C SER A 160 -20.35 24.50 -13.16
N GLN A 161 -20.43 23.61 -12.15
CA GLN A 161 -20.24 22.18 -12.41
C GLN A 161 -21.46 21.69 -13.19
N THR A 162 -21.26 21.46 -14.48
CA THR A 162 -22.25 20.82 -15.34
C THR A 162 -22.44 19.37 -14.90
N ALA A 163 -23.57 18.78 -15.24
CA ALA A 163 -23.85 17.37 -14.96
C ALA A 163 -22.73 16.42 -15.43
N SER A 164 -22.08 16.75 -16.54
CA SER A 164 -20.92 16.04 -17.09
C SER A 164 -19.67 16.10 -16.20
N ALA A 165 -19.43 17.21 -15.51
CA ALA A 165 -18.29 17.35 -14.61
C ALA A 165 -18.45 16.48 -13.36
N TRP A 166 -19.67 16.44 -12.78
CA TRP A 166 -19.98 15.54 -11.67
C TRP A 166 -19.91 14.08 -12.08
N TRP A 167 -20.40 13.73 -13.28
CA TRP A 167 -20.26 12.38 -13.81
C TRP A 167 -18.80 11.94 -13.94
N LEU A 168 -17.94 12.80 -14.51
CA LEU A 168 -16.52 12.46 -14.70
C LEU A 168 -15.82 12.30 -13.35
N GLN A 169 -16.14 13.16 -12.37
CA GLN A 169 -15.59 13.06 -11.02
C GLN A 169 -16.09 11.81 -10.29
N ALA A 170 -17.37 11.46 -10.42
CA ALA A 170 -17.93 10.23 -9.90
C ALA A 170 -17.21 9.00 -10.48
N ARG A 171 -16.98 8.99 -11.80
CA ARG A 171 -16.24 7.93 -12.49
C ARG A 171 -14.81 7.78 -11.97
N ARG A 172 -14.10 8.90 -11.72
CA ARG A 172 -12.76 8.85 -11.14
C ARG A 172 -12.75 8.20 -9.75
N TYR A 173 -13.69 8.57 -8.89
CA TYR A 173 -13.83 7.93 -7.58
C TYR A 173 -14.34 6.48 -7.68
N HIS A 174 -15.22 6.16 -8.62
CA HIS A 174 -15.73 4.81 -8.82
C HIS A 174 -14.59 3.86 -9.23
N ARG A 175 -13.71 4.32 -10.13
CA ARG A 175 -12.64 3.52 -10.73
C ARG A 175 -11.29 3.62 -10.04
N GLY A 176 -11.12 4.63 -9.20
CA GLY A 176 -9.81 4.96 -8.64
C GLY A 176 -8.84 5.54 -9.69
N GLU A 177 -9.34 6.32 -10.65
CA GLU A 177 -8.50 6.97 -11.67
C GLU A 177 -7.83 8.22 -11.07
N GLY A 178 -6.53 8.10 -10.78
CA GLY A 178 -5.73 9.18 -10.17
C GLY A 178 -6.05 9.45 -8.69
N VAL A 179 -6.98 8.69 -8.10
CA VAL A 179 -7.41 8.75 -6.69
C VAL A 179 -7.72 7.33 -6.22
N PRO A 180 -7.69 7.00 -4.92
CA PRO A 180 -8.20 5.70 -4.47
C PRO A 180 -9.71 5.58 -4.74
N ALA A 181 -10.17 4.38 -5.09
CA ALA A 181 -11.59 4.13 -5.27
C ALA A 181 -12.39 4.48 -3.99
N ASN A 182 -13.50 5.18 -4.15
CA ASN A 182 -14.40 5.60 -3.08
C ASN A 182 -15.84 5.53 -3.57
N PHE A 183 -16.49 4.38 -3.38
CA PHE A 183 -17.85 4.13 -3.87
C PHE A 183 -18.90 5.03 -3.21
N THR A 184 -18.71 5.42 -1.95
CA THR A 184 -19.62 6.35 -1.27
C THR A 184 -19.62 7.72 -1.95
N GLU A 185 -18.43 8.26 -2.23
CA GLU A 185 -18.31 9.55 -2.91
C GLU A 185 -18.72 9.46 -4.38
N ALA A 186 -18.40 8.34 -5.05
CA ALA A 186 -18.87 8.06 -6.40
C ALA A 186 -20.40 8.07 -6.48
N MET A 187 -21.09 7.39 -5.56
CA MET A 187 -22.56 7.36 -5.50
C MET A 187 -23.16 8.75 -5.28
N ARG A 188 -22.62 9.52 -4.34
CA ARG A 188 -23.06 10.90 -4.07
C ARG A 188 -22.96 11.77 -5.33
N LEU A 189 -21.83 11.67 -6.05
CA LEU A 189 -21.59 12.44 -7.26
C LEU A 189 -22.41 11.94 -8.45
N TYR A 190 -22.66 10.63 -8.57
CA TYR A 190 -23.57 10.09 -9.59
C TYR A 190 -25.01 10.58 -9.37
N GLN A 191 -25.51 10.55 -8.14
CA GLN A 191 -26.83 11.09 -7.79
C GLN A 191 -26.93 12.57 -8.14
N LEU A 192 -25.90 13.36 -7.79
CA LEU A 192 -25.84 14.78 -8.10
C LEU A 192 -25.81 15.04 -9.63
N ALA A 193 -24.97 14.31 -10.36
CA ALA A 193 -24.89 14.38 -11.82
C ALA A 193 -26.23 14.02 -12.49
N ALA A 194 -26.89 12.96 -12.04
CA ALA A 194 -28.17 12.51 -12.59
C ALA A 194 -29.32 13.49 -12.30
N ALA A 195 -29.32 14.10 -11.11
CA ALA A 195 -30.30 15.13 -10.72
C ALA A 195 -30.19 16.38 -11.60
N HIS A 196 -28.98 16.69 -12.09
CA HIS A 196 -28.74 17.81 -12.99
C HIS A 196 -28.71 17.42 -14.48
N GLY A 197 -29.14 16.20 -14.82
CA GLY A 197 -29.43 15.81 -16.20
C GLY A 197 -28.34 15.01 -16.93
N SER A 198 -27.29 14.52 -16.25
CA SER A 198 -26.35 13.58 -16.87
C SER A 198 -27.05 12.24 -17.09
N ARG A 199 -27.17 11.86 -18.36
CA ARG A 199 -27.74 10.59 -18.79
C ARG A 199 -26.83 9.43 -18.39
N GLU A 200 -25.52 9.65 -18.49
CA GLU A 200 -24.49 8.68 -18.15
C GLU A 200 -24.50 8.36 -16.66
N ALA A 201 -24.67 9.37 -15.80
CA ALA A 201 -24.79 9.16 -14.36
C ALA A 201 -26.08 8.44 -13.98
N ARG A 202 -27.21 8.79 -14.62
CA ARG A 202 -28.50 8.10 -14.40
C ARG A 202 -28.40 6.63 -14.78
N HIS A 203 -27.84 6.35 -15.95
CA HIS A 203 -27.62 4.99 -16.42
C HIS A 203 -26.68 4.19 -15.48
N MET A 204 -25.61 4.82 -14.98
CA MET A 204 -24.73 4.18 -14.01
C MET A 204 -25.44 3.86 -12.70
N LEU A 205 -26.33 4.73 -12.21
CA LEU A 205 -27.15 4.44 -11.02
C LEU A 205 -28.12 3.29 -11.26
N GLU A 206 -28.73 3.22 -12.44
CA GLU A 206 -29.59 2.11 -12.84
C GLU A 206 -28.80 0.80 -12.82
N LEU A 207 -27.60 0.77 -13.42
CA LEU A 207 -26.71 -0.39 -13.38
C LEU A 207 -26.35 -0.81 -11.97
N ILE A 208 -25.97 0.14 -11.10
CA ILE A 208 -25.64 -0.14 -9.69
C ILE A 208 -26.85 -0.71 -8.94
N SER A 209 -28.06 -0.19 -9.22
CA SER A 209 -29.30 -0.63 -8.59
C SER A 209 -29.86 -1.94 -9.15
N SER A 210 -29.44 -2.34 -10.36
CA SER A 210 -29.94 -3.56 -11.03
C SER A 210 -29.59 -4.84 -10.27
N ARG A 211 -28.55 -4.77 -9.43
CA ARG A 211 -28.14 -5.83 -8.52
C ARG A 211 -28.02 -5.29 -7.10
N PRO A 212 -29.13 -5.29 -6.34
CA PRO A 212 -29.09 -4.90 -4.94
C PRO A 212 -28.30 -5.92 -4.13
N GLY A 213 -27.65 -5.46 -3.06
CA GLY A 213 -26.90 -6.31 -2.15
C GLY A 213 -27.80 -7.24 -1.33
N PRO A 214 -27.22 -8.18 -0.56
CA PRO A 214 -27.96 -9.21 0.18
C PRO A 214 -29.01 -8.68 1.17
N GLN A 215 -28.88 -7.42 1.61
CA GLN A 215 -29.80 -6.76 2.54
C GLN A 215 -30.66 -5.67 1.87
N GLY A 216 -30.76 -5.65 0.53
CA GLY A 216 -31.57 -4.66 -0.22
C GLY A 216 -30.91 -3.29 -0.39
N GLY A 217 -29.60 -3.17 -0.11
CA GLY A 217 -28.81 -1.95 -0.29
C GLY A 217 -27.93 -2.00 -1.55
N ILE A 218 -26.89 -1.16 -1.58
CA ILE A 218 -25.91 -1.13 -2.68
C ILE A 218 -24.99 -2.35 -2.58
N ASP A 219 -24.86 -3.12 -3.67
CA ASP A 219 -23.89 -4.21 -3.77
C ASP A 219 -22.49 -3.65 -4.08
N ILE A 220 -21.62 -3.63 -3.08
CA ILE A 220 -20.25 -3.12 -3.20
C ILE A 220 -19.39 -4.00 -4.13
N ALA A 221 -19.59 -5.32 -4.13
CA ALA A 221 -18.86 -6.22 -5.01
C ALA A 221 -19.28 -5.99 -6.46
N TRP A 222 -20.56 -5.70 -6.68
CA TRP A 222 -21.06 -5.31 -8.00
C TRP A 222 -20.50 -3.96 -8.47
N MET A 223 -20.44 -2.95 -7.58
CA MET A 223 -19.77 -1.68 -7.91
C MET A 223 -18.31 -1.87 -8.29
N GLN A 224 -17.58 -2.75 -7.59
CA GLN A 224 -16.20 -3.09 -7.96
C GLN A 224 -16.10 -3.70 -9.36
N GLN A 225 -17.03 -4.56 -9.75
CA GLN A 225 -17.08 -5.14 -11.10
C GLN A 225 -17.39 -4.08 -12.16
N LEU A 226 -18.38 -3.23 -11.92
CA LEU A 226 -18.73 -2.11 -12.82
C LEU A 226 -17.58 -1.12 -12.99
N ALA A 227 -16.76 -0.89 -11.97
CA ALA A 227 -15.57 -0.04 -12.06
C ALA A 227 -14.56 -0.54 -13.10
N MET A 228 -14.55 -1.85 -13.41
CA MET A 228 -13.68 -2.46 -14.41
C MET A 228 -14.29 -2.47 -15.83
N MET A 229 -15.54 -2.01 -15.98
CA MET A 229 -16.28 -2.00 -17.24
C MET A 229 -16.46 -0.57 -17.78
N GLU A 230 -16.37 -0.40 -19.09
CA GLU A 230 -16.71 0.82 -19.83
C GLU A 230 -18.16 0.78 -20.29
N THR A 231 -18.90 1.86 -20.04
CA THR A 231 -20.22 2.07 -20.63
C THR A 231 -20.03 2.72 -22.00
N GLY A 232 -20.34 2.00 -23.07
CA GLY A 232 -20.41 2.54 -24.42
C GLY A 232 -21.55 3.58 -24.55
N PRO A 233 -21.56 4.36 -25.64
CA PRO A 233 -22.58 5.38 -25.89
C PRO A 233 -24.03 4.83 -25.89
N ASP A 234 -24.20 3.53 -26.17
CA ASP A 234 -25.49 2.84 -26.18
C ASP A 234 -25.81 2.08 -24.87
N GLY A 235 -25.02 2.29 -23.81
CA GLY A 235 -25.17 1.59 -22.53
C GLY A 235 -24.59 0.17 -22.51
N THR A 236 -23.85 -0.23 -23.55
CA THR A 236 -23.15 -1.53 -23.59
C THR A 236 -21.98 -1.56 -22.61
N LEU A 237 -21.84 -2.63 -21.84
CA LEU A 237 -20.71 -2.85 -20.94
C LEU A 237 -19.57 -3.52 -21.69
N LEU A 238 -18.46 -2.81 -21.87
CA LEU A 238 -17.23 -3.31 -22.49
C LEU A 238 -16.16 -3.52 -21.41
N PRO A 239 -15.31 -4.55 -21.50
CA PRO A 239 -14.16 -4.67 -20.60
C PRO A 239 -13.23 -3.47 -20.80
N SER A 240 -12.88 -2.76 -19.73
CA SER A 240 -11.96 -1.62 -19.85
C SER A 240 -10.57 -2.09 -20.23
N THR A 241 -9.99 -1.47 -21.26
CA THR A 241 -8.61 -1.74 -21.72
C THR A 241 -7.55 -0.93 -20.94
N SER A 242 -7.99 -0.04 -20.04
CA SER A 242 -7.10 0.75 -19.20
C SER A 242 -7.01 0.16 -17.80
N PRO A 243 -5.87 -0.43 -17.39
CA PRO A 243 -5.68 -0.78 -16.00
C PRO A 243 -5.57 0.52 -15.21
N ALA A 244 -6.62 0.90 -14.50
CA ALA A 244 -6.55 1.95 -13.49
C ALA A 244 -5.58 1.49 -12.39
N ARG A 245 -4.28 1.80 -12.55
CA ARG A 245 -3.31 1.70 -11.46
C ARG A 245 -3.66 2.79 -10.46
N SER A 246 -4.56 2.47 -9.53
CA SER A 246 -4.70 3.23 -8.29
C SER A 246 -3.31 3.36 -7.69
N PRO A 247 -2.84 4.56 -7.33
CA PRO A 247 -1.56 4.69 -6.65
C PRO A 247 -1.65 3.93 -5.32
N LEU A 248 -0.86 2.87 -5.20
CA LEU A 248 -0.94 1.93 -4.08
C LEU A 248 -0.25 2.54 -2.86
N PHE A 249 -0.98 2.57 -1.74
CA PHE A 249 -0.34 2.78 -0.44
C PHE A 249 0.55 1.58 -0.15
N GLY A 250 1.81 1.83 0.18
CA GLY A 250 2.85 0.81 0.13
C GLY A 250 3.78 0.77 1.33
N ARG A 251 4.64 -0.24 1.32
CA ARG A 251 5.75 -0.44 2.25
C ARG A 251 7.06 -0.25 1.49
N ASP A 252 8.13 0.06 2.21
CA ASP A 252 9.45 -0.04 1.60
C ASP A 252 9.73 -1.51 1.22
N PRO A 253 10.51 -1.78 0.15
CA PRO A 253 10.72 -3.14 -0.35
C PRO A 253 11.24 -4.13 0.69
N THR A 254 12.07 -3.64 1.62
CA THR A 254 12.56 -4.42 2.76
C THR A 254 12.64 -3.54 4.00
N PRO A 255 12.67 -4.14 5.20
CA PRO A 255 13.02 -3.47 6.45
C PRO A 255 14.42 -2.85 6.50
N LEU A 256 15.22 -2.90 5.44
CA LEU A 256 16.58 -2.34 5.38
C LEU A 256 16.70 -1.23 4.34
N TYR A 257 15.64 -1.01 3.55
CA TYR A 257 15.70 -0.13 2.39
C TYR A 257 16.05 1.30 2.76
N ASP A 258 15.53 1.80 3.87
CA ASP A 258 15.81 3.14 4.40
C ASP A 258 17.26 3.35 4.85
N PHE A 259 18.03 2.28 5.05
CA PHE A 259 19.48 2.35 5.30
C PHE A 259 20.29 2.60 4.03
N LEU A 260 19.70 2.41 2.85
CA LEU A 260 20.37 2.69 1.59
C LEU A 260 20.55 4.20 1.39
N PRO A 261 21.72 4.65 0.90
CA PRO A 261 21.91 6.02 0.45
C PRO A 261 20.81 6.43 -0.53
N LYS A 262 20.27 7.65 -0.39
CA LYS A 262 19.14 8.13 -1.20
C LYS A 262 19.32 7.95 -2.71
N HIS A 263 20.53 8.18 -3.21
CA HIS A 263 20.83 8.06 -4.64
C HIS A 263 20.67 6.63 -5.17
N TRP A 264 20.85 5.60 -4.34
CA TRP A 264 20.62 4.20 -4.72
C TRP A 264 19.15 3.79 -4.67
N ARG A 265 18.33 4.45 -3.84
CA ARG A 265 16.89 4.20 -3.74
C ARG A 265 16.13 4.66 -4.99
N THR A 266 16.55 5.76 -5.61
CA THR A 266 15.95 6.27 -6.86
C THR A 266 16.25 5.42 -8.09
N ALA A 267 17.39 4.72 -8.13
CA ALA A 267 17.83 3.99 -9.32
C ALA A 267 17.02 2.71 -9.59
N GLN A 268 16.46 2.07 -8.57
CA GLN A 268 15.65 0.85 -8.73
C GLN A 268 14.27 1.11 -9.36
N HIS A 269 13.72 2.33 -9.27
CA HIS A 269 12.45 2.68 -9.92
C HIS A 269 12.56 2.84 -11.45
N ALA A 270 13.76 3.07 -11.99
CA ALA A 270 14.00 3.24 -13.43
C ALA A 270 14.15 1.91 -14.19
N ALA A 271 14.40 0.80 -13.50
CA ALA A 271 14.75 -0.48 -14.12
C ALA A 271 13.53 -1.36 -14.52
N VAL A 272 12.29 -0.87 -14.40
CA VAL A 272 11.05 -1.62 -14.68
C VAL A 272 10.24 -1.04 -15.85
N ALA A 273 10.88 -0.22 -16.70
CA ALA A 273 10.32 0.06 -18.03
C ALA A 273 10.83 -1.01 -19.00
N PRO A 274 9.99 -1.93 -19.51
CA PRO A 274 10.39 -2.74 -20.65
C PRO A 274 10.53 -1.80 -21.84
N GLY A 275 11.76 -1.66 -22.34
CA GLY A 275 12.02 -1.00 -23.61
C GLY A 275 11.27 -1.77 -24.70
N GLU A 276 10.41 -1.04 -25.41
CA GLU A 276 9.81 -1.48 -26.65
C GLU A 276 10.90 -1.96 -27.60
N GLY A 277 10.64 -3.11 -28.22
CA GLY A 277 11.59 -3.77 -29.10
C GLY A 277 11.85 -2.96 -30.36
N GLU A 278 13.10 -3.01 -30.82
CA GLU A 278 13.45 -2.84 -32.21
C GLU A 278 14.50 -3.89 -32.56
N ASN A 279 14.09 -4.84 -33.37
CA ASN A 279 14.95 -5.72 -34.16
C ASN A 279 14.68 -5.36 -35.62
N PRO A 280 15.69 -5.45 -36.50
CA PRO A 280 15.88 -6.72 -37.22
C PRO A 280 17.26 -7.36 -37.03
#